data_AF-A0A937NF58-F1
#
_entry.id   AF-A0A937NF58-F1
#
_cell.length_a   1.000
_cell.length_b   1.000
_cell.length_c   1.000
_cell.angle_alpha   90.00
_cell.angle_beta   90.00
_cell.angle_gamma   90.00
#
_symmetry.space_group_name_H-M   'P 1'
#
loop_
_entity.id
_entity.type
_entity.pdbx_description
1 polymer ?
#
loop_
_entity_poly.entity_id
_entity_poly.type
_entity_poly.pdbx_seq_one_letter_code
_entity_poly.pdbx_strand_id
1 'polypeptide(L)'
;MTIRIPVLLVLTSALISFALLAGCGQSDPEPSVADDGTPSAETGGDDYNPHDVPITEEQKQQLREQVADLPKAVEVLQQLRDAMERETKDGIPENPFEAHQALDKADLVLSWLREIARDSGVPKEHWAEVNTTANDLRNLFEKVHQNVDNKQDPDFASVAGEIDAKIARLREIGQAEPAASGEAQP
;
A
#
# COMPACT_ATOMS: atom_id res chain seq x y z
N MET A 1 -24.72 -42.05 -11.18
CA MET A 1 -23.49 -42.58 -11.81
C MET A 1 -22.30 -42.02 -11.04
N THR A 2 -21.61 -42.88 -10.30
CA THR A 2 -20.46 -42.54 -9.46
C THR A 2 -19.19 -42.91 -10.21
N ILE A 3 -18.32 -41.95 -10.48
CA ILE A 3 -17.01 -42.18 -11.11
C ILE A 3 -15.95 -41.93 -10.05
N ARG A 4 -15.19 -42.99 -9.72
CA ARG A 4 -13.99 -42.97 -8.87
C ARG A 4 -12.78 -42.82 -9.79
N ILE A 5 -11.88 -41.88 -9.49
CA ILE A 5 -10.57 -41.78 -10.14
C ILE A 5 -9.50 -42.11 -9.09
N PRO A 6 -8.53 -43.02 -9.38
CA PRO A 6 -7.53 -43.45 -8.42
C PRO A 6 -6.35 -42.47 -8.30
N VAL A 7 -5.84 -42.41 -7.08
CA VAL A 7 -4.55 -41.87 -6.65
C VAL A 7 -3.42 -42.66 -7.32
N LEU A 8 -2.43 -41.95 -7.91
CA LEU A 8 -1.12 -42.53 -8.18
C LEU A 8 -0.01 -41.57 -7.68
N LEU A 9 0.94 -42.19 -7.00
CA LEU A 9 1.99 -41.64 -6.16
C LEU A 9 3.32 -41.92 -6.88
N VAL A 10 4.15 -40.89 -7.13
CA VAL A 10 5.57 -41.09 -7.47
C VAL A 10 6.42 -40.06 -6.73
N LEU A 11 7.18 -40.59 -5.78
CA LEU A 11 8.26 -39.98 -5.01
C LEU A 11 9.57 -40.13 -5.82
N THR A 12 10.39 -39.09 -5.96
CA THR A 12 11.87 -39.24 -6.13
C THR A 12 12.62 -38.02 -5.62
N SER A 13 13.45 -38.24 -4.60
CA SER A 13 14.42 -37.33 -4.01
C SER A 13 15.70 -37.22 -4.84
N ALA A 14 16.39 -36.08 -4.81
CA ALA A 14 17.85 -36.03 -4.99
C ALA A 14 18.46 -34.85 -4.22
N LEU A 15 19.24 -35.21 -3.20
CA LEU A 15 20.10 -34.40 -2.35
C LEU A 15 21.50 -34.36 -3.01
N ILE A 16 22.09 -33.19 -3.23
CA ILE A 16 23.53 -33.05 -3.44
C ILE A 16 24.03 -31.87 -2.60
N SER A 17 24.75 -32.21 -1.53
CA SER A 17 25.69 -31.33 -0.83
C SER A 17 27.08 -31.52 -1.46
N PHE A 18 27.91 -30.48 -1.54
CA PHE A 18 29.33 -30.54 -1.14
C PHE A 18 29.95 -29.14 -1.09
N ALA A 19 30.89 -28.99 -0.17
CA ALA A 19 31.39 -27.75 0.41
C ALA A 19 32.73 -27.26 -0.19
N LEU A 20 33.15 -26.09 0.32
CA LEU A 20 34.52 -25.58 0.51
C LEU A 20 35.27 -25.02 -0.72
N LEU A 21 35.68 -23.75 -0.64
CA LEU A 21 37.05 -23.37 -0.24
C LEU A 21 37.22 -21.85 -0.09
N ALA A 22 38.14 -21.51 0.80
CA ALA A 22 38.48 -20.17 1.30
C ALA A 22 39.21 -19.28 0.29
N GLY A 23 39.13 -17.96 0.50
CA GLY A 23 39.98 -16.97 -0.17
C GLY A 23 40.09 -15.69 0.67
N CYS A 24 41.25 -15.52 1.32
CA CYS A 24 41.67 -14.35 2.09
C CYS A 24 41.83 -13.09 1.23
N GLY A 25 41.63 -11.91 1.83
CA GLY A 25 42.05 -10.65 1.21
C GLY A 25 41.51 -9.43 1.95
N GLN A 26 41.97 -9.20 3.18
CA GLN A 26 41.82 -7.92 3.85
C GLN A 26 42.79 -6.93 3.19
N SER A 27 42.24 -5.97 2.46
CA SER A 27 42.98 -4.82 1.96
C SER A 27 42.47 -3.59 2.71
N ASP A 28 43.28 -3.07 3.62
CA ASP A 28 43.10 -1.73 4.19
C ASP A 28 43.04 -0.69 3.06
N PRO A 29 42.08 0.24 3.05
CA PRO A 29 42.19 1.42 2.22
C PRO A 29 43.10 2.45 2.90
N GLU A 30 44.27 2.70 2.29
CA GLU A 30 45.03 3.93 2.54
C GLU A 30 44.20 5.17 2.13
N PRO A 31 44.35 6.31 2.83
CA PRO A 31 43.58 7.51 2.58
C PRO A 31 44.16 8.27 1.38
N SER A 32 43.45 8.26 0.26
CA SER A 32 43.81 9.07 -0.91
C SER A 32 42.95 10.34 -0.96
N VAL A 33 43.63 11.46 -0.74
CA VAL A 33 43.44 12.81 -1.29
C VAL A 33 42.02 13.28 -1.63
N ALA A 34 41.68 14.43 -1.02
CA ALA A 34 40.57 15.30 -1.40
C ALA A 34 40.56 15.56 -2.91
N ASP A 35 39.55 15.01 -3.58
CA ASP A 35 39.12 15.44 -4.90
C ASP A 35 38.13 16.59 -4.67
N ASP A 36 38.48 17.77 -5.20
CA ASP A 36 37.65 18.97 -5.24
C ASP A 36 36.52 18.72 -6.26
N GLY A 37 35.59 17.87 -5.85
CA GLY A 37 34.37 17.55 -6.57
C GLY A 37 33.43 18.74 -6.50
N THR A 38 33.56 19.63 -7.49
CA THR A 38 32.47 20.53 -7.91
C THR A 38 31.17 19.73 -7.88
N PRO A 39 30.08 20.23 -7.26
CA PRO A 39 28.82 19.53 -7.34
C PRO A 39 28.42 19.51 -8.82
N SER A 40 28.52 18.33 -9.46
CA SER A 40 27.70 18.04 -10.62
C SER A 40 26.28 18.23 -10.14
N ALA A 41 25.70 19.38 -10.50
CA ALA A 41 24.27 19.52 -10.53
C ALA A 41 23.78 18.38 -11.40
N GLU A 42 23.25 17.33 -10.76
CA GLU A 42 22.39 16.37 -11.42
C GLU A 42 21.25 17.19 -11.99
N THR A 43 21.44 17.60 -13.24
CA THR A 43 20.36 18.06 -14.10
C THR A 43 19.74 16.78 -14.63
N GLY A 44 19.24 15.96 -13.69
CA GLY A 44 18.25 14.94 -13.99
C GLY A 44 17.02 15.73 -14.40
N GLY A 45 16.86 15.93 -15.70
CA GLY A 45 15.53 16.14 -16.22
C GLY A 45 14.78 14.86 -15.86
N ASP A 46 14.05 14.88 -14.75
CA ASP A 46 12.91 14.00 -14.59
C ASP A 46 12.05 14.29 -15.82
N ASP A 47 12.15 13.40 -16.82
CA ASP A 47 11.31 13.42 -18.00
C ASP A 47 9.89 13.43 -17.47
N TYR A 48 9.23 14.59 -17.57
CA TYR A 48 7.88 14.79 -17.07
C TYR A 48 6.99 13.69 -17.65
N ASN A 49 6.54 12.77 -16.81
CA ASN A 49 5.59 11.74 -17.18
C ASN A 49 4.17 12.32 -16.99
N PRO A 50 3.44 12.63 -18.07
CA PRO A 50 2.09 13.19 -17.96
C PRO A 50 1.09 12.22 -17.31
N HIS A 51 1.47 10.95 -17.15
CA HIS A 51 0.64 9.91 -16.55
C HIS A 51 0.91 9.71 -15.05
N ASP A 52 1.98 10.31 -14.52
CA ASP A 52 2.40 10.20 -13.13
C ASP A 52 2.66 11.60 -12.55
N VAL A 53 1.57 12.37 -12.45
CA VAL A 53 1.62 13.73 -11.90
C VAL A 53 1.41 13.64 -10.39
N PRO A 54 2.37 14.11 -9.56
CA PRO A 54 2.23 14.06 -8.11
C PRO A 54 1.01 14.83 -7.61
N ILE A 55 0.39 14.33 -6.54
CA ILE A 55 -0.68 15.04 -5.82
C ILE A 55 -0.15 16.37 -5.28
N THR A 56 -0.77 17.49 -5.67
CA THR A 56 -0.36 18.83 -5.24
C THR A 56 -0.72 19.09 -3.77
N GLU A 57 -0.10 20.10 -3.15
CA GLU A 57 -0.42 20.49 -1.77
C GLU A 57 -1.88 20.96 -1.62
N GLU A 58 -2.43 21.65 -2.63
CA GLU A 58 -3.83 22.03 -2.65
C GLU A 58 -4.75 20.80 -2.68
N GLN A 59 -4.40 19.79 -3.48
CA GLN A 59 -5.16 18.54 -3.53
C GLN A 59 -5.05 17.77 -2.21
N LYS A 60 -3.87 17.73 -1.57
CA LYS A 60 -3.70 17.13 -0.23
C LYS A 60 -4.58 17.83 0.80
N GLN A 61 -4.62 19.16 0.79
CA GLN A 61 -5.45 19.95 1.70
C GLN A 61 -6.94 19.68 1.49
N GLN A 62 -7.40 19.68 0.23
CA GLN A 62 -8.78 19.35 -0.12
C GLN A 62 -9.14 17.91 0.28
N LEU A 63 -8.23 16.97 0.08
CA LEU A 63 -8.43 15.57 0.48
C LEU A 63 -8.54 15.48 2.01
N ARG A 64 -7.69 16.19 2.74
CA ARG A 64 -7.70 16.23 4.20
C ARG A 64 -9.02 16.76 4.76
N GLU A 65 -9.59 17.79 4.12
CA GLU A 65 -10.92 18.31 4.47
C GLU A 65 -12.04 17.31 4.19
N GLN A 66 -11.92 16.53 3.11
CA GLN A 66 -12.91 15.49 2.78
C GLN A 66 -12.90 14.33 3.77
N VAL A 67 -11.74 13.98 4.34
CA VAL A 67 -11.58 12.87 5.30
C VAL A 67 -11.55 13.33 6.75
N ALA A 68 -12.37 14.33 7.09
CA ALA A 68 -12.38 14.97 8.41
C ALA A 68 -12.66 14.02 9.59
N ASP A 69 -13.33 12.89 9.35
CA ASP A 69 -13.60 11.85 10.34
C ASP A 69 -13.45 10.44 9.74
N LEU A 70 -13.42 9.41 10.59
CA LEU A 70 -13.19 8.04 10.15
C LEU A 70 -14.30 7.53 9.19
N PRO A 71 -15.61 7.75 9.45
CA PRO A 71 -16.64 7.44 8.47
C PRO A 71 -16.41 8.05 7.08
N LYS A 72 -16.00 9.33 7.02
CA LYS A 72 -15.68 10.02 5.76
C LYS A 72 -14.43 9.48 5.09
N ALA A 73 -13.39 9.17 5.86
CA ALA A 73 -12.19 8.51 5.34
C ALA A 73 -12.52 7.15 4.70
N VAL A 74 -13.38 6.36 5.35
CA VAL A 74 -13.85 5.06 4.82
C VAL A 74 -14.68 5.24 3.54
N GLU A 75 -15.52 6.27 3.47
CA GLU A 75 -16.28 6.62 2.26
C GLU A 75 -15.34 6.97 1.09
N VAL A 76 -14.33 7.80 1.34
CA VAL A 76 -13.32 8.16 0.33
C VAL A 76 -12.49 6.96 -0.10
N LEU A 77 -12.07 6.09 0.82
CA LEU A 77 -11.36 4.85 0.47
C LEU A 77 -12.19 3.93 -0.43
N GLN A 78 -13.50 3.82 -0.17
CA GLN A 78 -14.41 3.08 -1.06
C GLN A 78 -14.46 3.70 -2.46
N GLN A 79 -14.57 5.03 -2.56
CA GLN A 79 -14.59 5.72 -3.86
C GLN A 79 -13.30 5.52 -4.64
N LEU A 80 -12.15 5.55 -3.98
CA LEU A 80 -10.83 5.33 -4.60
C LEU A 80 -10.66 3.87 -5.04
N ARG A 81 -11.11 2.92 -4.22
CA ARG A 81 -11.22 1.49 -4.57
C ARG A 81 -12.07 1.31 -5.84
N ASP A 82 -13.24 1.93 -5.90
CA ASP A 82 -14.16 1.79 -7.03
C ASP A 82 -13.62 2.47 -8.30
N ALA A 83 -12.90 3.59 -8.15
CA ALA A 83 -12.18 4.22 -9.25
C ALA A 83 -11.11 3.28 -9.82
N MET A 84 -10.27 2.68 -8.96
CA MET A 84 -9.29 1.68 -9.40
C MET A 84 -9.91 0.52 -10.16
N GLU A 85 -10.98 -0.07 -9.63
CA GLU A 85 -11.67 -1.17 -10.33
C GLU A 85 -12.12 -0.70 -11.73
N ARG A 86 -12.75 0.47 -11.82
CA ARG A 86 -13.24 1.00 -13.09
C ARG A 86 -12.12 1.24 -14.09
N GLU A 87 -11.01 1.82 -13.66
CA GLU A 87 -9.88 2.17 -14.55
C GLU A 87 -9.07 0.94 -14.98
N THR A 88 -9.08 -0.13 -14.18
CA THR A 88 -8.24 -1.32 -14.42
C THR A 88 -9.00 -2.55 -14.92
N LYS A 89 -10.34 -2.52 -14.94
CA LYS A 89 -11.18 -3.68 -15.32
C LYS A 89 -10.88 -4.25 -16.71
N ASP A 90 -10.42 -3.41 -17.64
CA ASP A 90 -10.14 -3.77 -19.03
C ASP A 90 -8.63 -3.95 -19.29
N GLY A 91 -7.82 -4.06 -18.23
CA GLY A 91 -6.36 -4.06 -18.27
C GLY A 91 -5.77 -2.67 -17.99
N ILE A 92 -4.51 -2.45 -18.36
CA ILE A 92 -3.86 -1.14 -18.20
C ILE A 92 -4.42 -0.17 -19.26
N PRO A 93 -4.95 1.00 -18.87
CA PRO A 93 -5.34 2.02 -19.83
C PRO A 93 -4.12 2.59 -20.56
N GLU A 94 -4.32 3.09 -21.79
CA GLU A 94 -3.27 3.82 -22.55
C GLU A 94 -2.72 5.03 -21.76
N ASN A 95 -3.57 5.61 -20.91
CA ASN A 95 -3.22 6.66 -19.97
C ASN A 95 -3.63 6.22 -18.55
N PRO A 96 -2.69 5.74 -17.71
CA PRO A 96 -2.98 5.31 -16.34
C PRO A 96 -3.09 6.43 -15.31
N PHE A 97 -3.19 7.69 -15.75
CA PHE A 97 -3.29 8.86 -14.86
C PHE A 97 -4.37 8.71 -13.79
N GLU A 98 -5.58 8.28 -14.14
CA GLU A 98 -6.67 8.14 -13.15
C GLU A 98 -6.40 7.01 -12.15
N ALA A 99 -5.75 5.93 -12.59
CA ALA A 99 -5.35 4.83 -11.71
C ALA A 99 -4.27 5.27 -10.72
N HIS A 100 -3.22 5.96 -11.19
CA HIS A 100 -2.18 6.54 -10.32
C HIS A 100 -2.78 7.52 -9.31
N GLN A 101 -3.60 8.46 -9.78
CA GLN A 101 -4.27 9.43 -8.91
C GLN A 101 -5.14 8.77 -7.83
N ALA A 102 -5.80 7.66 -8.15
CA ALA A 102 -6.59 6.92 -7.16
C ALA A 102 -5.70 6.23 -6.12
N LEU A 103 -4.61 5.61 -6.57
CA LEU A 103 -3.64 4.89 -5.73
C LEU A 103 -2.88 5.85 -4.79
N ASP A 104 -2.40 6.98 -5.31
CA ASP A 104 -1.70 8.00 -4.51
C ASP A 104 -2.60 8.61 -3.44
N LYS A 105 -3.85 8.93 -3.78
CA LYS A 105 -4.83 9.45 -2.83
C LYS A 105 -5.17 8.40 -1.78
N ALA A 106 -5.25 7.12 -2.16
CA ALA A 106 -5.50 6.05 -1.20
C ALA A 106 -4.33 5.95 -0.21
N ASP A 107 -3.08 5.98 -0.67
CA ASP A 107 -1.89 5.96 0.20
C ASP A 107 -1.89 7.12 1.20
N LEU A 108 -2.21 8.33 0.74
CA LEU A 108 -2.33 9.52 1.57
C LEU A 108 -3.39 9.35 2.66
N VAL A 109 -4.63 8.96 2.30
CA VAL A 109 -5.71 8.76 3.29
C VAL A 109 -5.33 7.69 4.30
N LEU A 110 -4.72 6.58 3.85
CA LEU A 110 -4.28 5.49 4.73
C LEU A 110 -3.19 5.95 5.70
N SER A 111 -2.27 6.81 5.26
CA SER A 111 -1.23 7.39 6.13
C SER A 111 -1.81 8.23 7.29
N TRP A 112 -3.01 8.79 7.09
CA TRP A 112 -3.69 9.64 8.06
C TRP A 112 -4.66 8.88 8.97
N LEU A 113 -4.99 7.63 8.63
CA LEU A 113 -6.15 6.95 9.18
C LEU A 113 -6.11 6.78 10.71
N ARG A 114 -4.92 6.52 11.27
CA ARG A 114 -4.74 6.43 12.73
C ARG A 114 -5.02 7.76 13.43
N GLU A 115 -4.57 8.87 12.84
CA GLU A 115 -4.81 10.21 13.36
C GLU A 115 -6.30 10.56 13.27
N ILE A 116 -6.92 10.31 12.12
CA ILE A 116 -8.35 10.50 11.88
C ILE A 116 -9.17 9.70 12.89
N ALA A 117 -8.82 8.42 13.14
CA ALA A 117 -9.52 7.59 14.13
C ALA A 117 -9.45 8.17 15.54
N ARG A 118 -8.26 8.62 15.97
CA ARG A 118 -8.08 9.30 17.27
C ARG A 118 -8.99 10.53 17.37
N ASP A 119 -8.96 11.38 16.36
CA ASP A 119 -9.66 12.67 16.37
C ASP A 119 -11.18 12.49 16.21
N SER A 120 -11.61 11.37 15.62
CA SER A 120 -13.02 10.95 15.53
C SER A 120 -13.55 10.33 16.83
N GLY A 121 -12.74 10.20 17.88
CA GLY A 121 -13.16 9.63 19.15
C GLY A 121 -13.24 8.09 19.17
N VAL A 122 -12.59 7.41 18.22
CA VAL A 122 -12.50 5.93 18.23
C VAL A 122 -11.80 5.48 19.52
N PRO A 123 -12.35 4.49 20.25
CA PRO A 123 -11.72 3.95 21.45
C PRO A 123 -10.28 3.48 21.20
N LYS A 124 -9.38 3.74 22.17
CA LYS A 124 -7.93 3.50 22.04
C LYS A 124 -7.58 2.05 21.73
N GLU A 125 -8.38 1.12 22.22
CA GLU A 125 -8.26 -0.31 21.98
C GLU A 125 -8.32 -0.68 20.49
N HIS A 126 -8.96 0.14 19.66
CA HIS A 126 -9.05 -0.08 18.22
C HIS A 126 -7.92 0.57 17.42
N TRP A 127 -7.10 1.44 18.00
CA TRP A 127 -6.10 2.21 17.23
C TRP A 127 -5.02 1.34 16.60
N ALA A 128 -4.61 0.28 17.29
CA ALA A 128 -3.65 -0.68 16.75
C ALA A 128 -4.25 -1.41 15.54
N GLU A 129 -5.53 -1.78 15.62
CA GLU A 129 -6.24 -2.45 14.54
C GLU A 129 -6.45 -1.53 13.32
N VAL A 130 -6.79 -0.26 13.53
CA VAL A 130 -6.85 0.75 12.46
C VAL A 130 -5.51 0.87 11.74
N ASN A 131 -4.41 0.97 12.50
CA ASN A 131 -3.07 1.10 11.92
C ASN A 131 -2.66 -0.14 11.12
N THR A 132 -2.90 -1.34 11.64
CA THR A 132 -2.63 -2.58 10.91
C THR A 132 -3.48 -2.69 9.66
N THR A 133 -4.78 -2.40 9.75
CA THR A 133 -5.69 -2.44 8.59
C THR A 133 -5.28 -1.43 7.52
N ALA A 134 -4.82 -0.24 7.91
CA ALA A 134 -4.30 0.76 7.00
C ALA A 134 -3.05 0.27 6.25
N ASN A 135 -2.09 -0.34 6.96
CA ASN A 135 -0.88 -0.89 6.35
C ASN A 135 -1.17 -2.04 5.40
N ASP A 136 -2.11 -2.92 5.77
CA ASP A 136 -2.51 -4.01 4.90
C ASP A 136 -3.18 -3.49 3.61
N LEU A 137 -4.05 -2.48 3.72
CA LEU A 137 -4.64 -1.81 2.55
C LEU A 137 -3.57 -1.17 1.67
N ARG A 138 -2.57 -0.49 2.26
CA ARG A 138 -1.42 0.06 1.52
C ARG A 138 -0.71 -1.03 0.72
N ASN A 139 -0.44 -2.19 1.34
CA ASN A 139 0.22 -3.30 0.65
C ASN A 139 -0.61 -3.85 -0.53
N LEU A 140 -1.94 -3.93 -0.37
CA LEU A 140 -2.83 -4.41 -1.43
C LEU A 140 -2.91 -3.41 -2.59
N PHE A 141 -3.02 -2.13 -2.31
CA PHE A 141 -3.01 -1.08 -3.33
C PHE A 141 -1.64 -0.96 -3.99
N GLU A 142 -0.55 -1.06 -3.23
CA GLU A 142 0.82 -1.04 -3.75
C GLU A 142 1.07 -2.18 -4.74
N LYS A 143 0.51 -3.37 -4.52
CA LYS A 143 0.59 -4.47 -5.49
C LYS A 143 0.02 -4.06 -6.84
N VAL A 144 -1.13 -3.39 -6.85
CA VAL A 144 -1.77 -2.88 -8.08
C VAL A 144 -0.95 -1.74 -8.68
N HIS A 145 -0.46 -0.82 -7.83
CA HIS A 145 0.37 0.30 -8.23
C HIS A 145 1.63 -0.14 -8.97
N GLN A 146 2.38 -1.09 -8.39
CA GLN A 146 3.58 -1.67 -9.02
C GLN A 146 3.27 -2.34 -10.36
N ASN A 147 2.13 -3.02 -10.49
CA ASN A 147 1.75 -3.63 -11.77
C ASN A 147 1.51 -2.55 -12.84
N VAL A 148 0.79 -1.48 -12.49
CA VAL A 148 0.54 -0.34 -13.39
C VAL A 148 1.86 0.34 -13.79
N ASP A 149 2.74 0.65 -12.83
CA ASP A 149 4.07 1.22 -13.07
C ASP A 149 4.91 0.35 -14.03
N ASN A 150 4.89 -0.97 -13.80
CA ASN A 150 5.64 -1.94 -14.59
C ASN A 150 5.01 -2.23 -15.96
N LYS A 151 3.90 -1.58 -16.31
CA LYS A 151 3.13 -1.85 -17.53
C LYS A 151 2.70 -3.31 -17.64
N GLN A 152 2.33 -3.90 -16.50
CA GLN A 152 1.79 -5.24 -16.35
C GLN A 152 0.29 -5.20 -16.03
N ASP A 153 -0.40 -6.32 -16.23
CA ASP A 153 -1.80 -6.45 -15.82
C ASP A 153 -1.98 -5.96 -14.37
N PRO A 154 -2.84 -4.94 -14.11
CA PRO A 154 -3.01 -4.39 -12.78
C PRO A 154 -3.43 -5.46 -11.75
N ASP A 155 -4.11 -6.52 -12.20
CA ASP A 155 -4.53 -7.65 -11.37
C ASP A 155 -5.36 -7.22 -10.15
N PHE A 156 -6.16 -6.15 -10.29
CA PHE A 156 -7.00 -5.62 -9.20
C PHE A 156 -7.98 -6.68 -8.68
N ALA A 157 -8.51 -7.52 -9.58
CA ALA A 157 -9.47 -8.57 -9.24
C ALA A 157 -8.92 -9.58 -8.20
N SER A 158 -7.60 -9.81 -8.14
CA SER A 158 -7.02 -10.74 -7.16
C SER A 158 -6.98 -10.18 -5.73
N VAL A 159 -7.04 -8.86 -5.57
CA VAL A 159 -6.96 -8.17 -4.27
C VAL A 159 -8.29 -7.53 -3.84
N ALA A 160 -9.23 -7.32 -4.77
CA ALA A 160 -10.48 -6.60 -4.55
C ALA A 160 -11.28 -7.11 -3.33
N GLY A 161 -11.44 -8.43 -3.20
CA GLY A 161 -12.19 -9.00 -2.08
C GLY A 161 -11.53 -8.76 -0.71
N GLU A 162 -10.20 -8.74 -0.65
CA GLU A 162 -9.49 -8.45 0.59
C GLU A 162 -9.53 -6.95 0.92
N ILE A 163 -9.43 -6.09 -0.09
CA ILE A 163 -9.63 -4.64 0.07
C ILE A 163 -11.03 -4.36 0.63
N ASP A 164 -12.08 -4.98 0.07
CA ASP A 164 -13.47 -4.82 0.49
C ASP A 164 -13.66 -5.24 1.96
N ALA A 165 -13.06 -6.36 2.36
CA ALA A 165 -13.11 -6.84 3.74
C ALA A 165 -12.44 -5.86 4.72
N LYS A 166 -11.30 -5.29 4.36
CA LYS A 166 -10.57 -4.32 5.21
C LYS A 166 -11.28 -2.98 5.30
N ILE A 167 -11.84 -2.47 4.20
CA ILE A 167 -12.67 -1.26 4.20
C ILE A 167 -13.92 -1.49 5.07
N ALA A 168 -14.56 -2.66 4.98
CA ALA A 168 -15.67 -3.02 5.84
C ALA A 168 -15.26 -3.06 7.32
N ARG A 169 -14.08 -3.60 7.65
CA ARG A 169 -13.60 -3.62 9.03
C ARG A 169 -13.37 -2.22 9.60
N LEU A 170 -12.80 -1.30 8.81
CA LEU A 170 -12.65 0.10 9.22
C LEU A 170 -14.01 0.76 9.46
N ARG A 171 -15.02 0.42 8.65
CA ARG A 171 -16.41 0.89 8.82
C ARG A 171 -17.00 0.43 10.15
N GLU A 172 -16.80 -0.83 10.53
CA GLU A 172 -17.25 -1.37 11.82
C GLU A 172 -16.60 -0.66 13.00
N ILE A 173 -15.28 -0.41 12.94
CA ILE A 173 -14.56 0.32 13.98
C ILE A 173 -15.11 1.75 14.12
N GLY A 174 -15.41 2.42 13.00
CA GLY A 174 -16.00 3.76 13.00
C GLY A 174 -17.43 3.83 13.56
N GLN A 175 -18.08 2.68 13.77
CA GLN A 175 -19.40 2.56 14.38
C GLN A 175 -19.35 2.13 15.85
N ALA A 176 -18.17 1.80 16.38
CA ALA A 176 -18.01 1.45 17.78
C ALA A 176 -18.37 2.66 18.66
N GLU A 177 -19.23 2.44 19.67
CA GLU A 177 -19.59 3.51 20.59
C GLU A 177 -18.33 4.00 21.33
N PRO A 178 -18.20 5.32 21.56
CA PRO A 178 -17.14 5.84 22.42
C PRO A 178 -17.28 5.20 23.79
N ALA A 179 -16.17 4.72 24.36
CA ALA A 179 -16.17 4.22 25.73
C ALA A 179 -16.78 5.31 26.63
N ALA A 180 -17.84 4.96 27.36
CA ALA A 180 -18.50 5.88 28.29
C ALA A 180 -17.42 6.47 29.20
N SER A 181 -17.23 7.79 29.13
CA SER A 181 -16.31 8.52 29.97
C SER A 181 -16.54 8.08 31.41
N GLY A 182 -15.59 7.32 31.96
CA GLY A 182 -15.69 6.79 33.31
C GLY A 182 -16.08 7.91 34.26
N GLU A 183 -17.18 7.71 34.99
CA GLU A 183 -17.52 8.54 36.14
C GLU A 183 -16.25 8.80 36.94
N ALA A 184 -15.93 10.07 37.14
CA ALA A 184 -14.97 10.46 38.16
C ALA A 184 -15.48 9.88 39.48
N GLN A 185 -14.81 8.82 39.97
CA GLN A 185 -15.06 8.33 41.32
C GLN A 185 -14.75 9.46 42.32
N PRO A 186 -15.60 9.64 43.35
CA PRO A 186 -15.56 10.77 44.28
C PRO A 186 -14.28 10.84 45.11
#